data_AF-A0A3B8T8E7-F1
#
_entry.id   AF-A0A3B8T8E7-F1
#
_cell.length_a   1.000
_cell.length_b   1.000
_cell.length_c   1.000
_cell.angle_alpha   90.00
_cell.angle_beta   90.00
_cell.angle_gamma   90.00
#
_symmetry.space_group_name_H-M   'P 1'
#
loop_
_entity.id
_entity.type
_entity.pdbx_description
1 polymer ?
#
loop_
_entity_poly.entity_id
_entity_poly.type
_entity_poly.pdbx_seq_one_letter_code
_entity_poly.pdbx_strand_id
1 'polypeptide(L)'
;GIAQLLDLTLEPLEADFPDMIAVEPVRNDDDADADKQLEWLQNQPIKLAIVGKPNVGKSTLTNRILGEERVVVFDEPGTTRDSIFIPMERDGREYILIDTAGVRRRKNINEAIEKFSIVKTLQAIEEANVVLLVIDAREGITDQDLSLLGFVLNAGRSLVISVNKWDGLESHVKEDIKRELDRRLGFVDFARLHFISALHGTGVGHLFESVQEAYASATRRINTSMLTRIMEMAQADHNPPLIRSRRVKMKYAHAGGYNPPVIVIHGNQVEDLPDSYKRYLMNYYRKALKVMGTPIKIEFKGGSNPFEGKKNTLSISQQRQRKRMMSMHKKK
;
A
#
# COMPACT_ATOMS: atom_id res chain seq x y z
N GLY A 1 -10.11 -6.16 -15.47
CA GLY A 1 -10.39 -5.15 -14.42
C GLY A 1 -10.77 -3.83 -15.07
N ILE A 2 -11.10 -2.79 -14.30
CA ILE A 2 -11.45 -1.46 -14.85
C ILE A 2 -10.34 -0.90 -15.76
N ALA A 3 -9.07 -1.21 -15.45
CA ALA A 3 -7.91 -0.91 -16.31
C ALA A 3 -8.05 -1.49 -17.73
N GLN A 4 -8.50 -2.74 -17.85
CA GLN A 4 -8.73 -3.41 -19.14
C GLN A 4 -9.89 -2.78 -19.93
N LEU A 5 -10.86 -2.20 -19.21
CA LEU A 5 -12.02 -1.50 -19.78
C LEU A 5 -11.62 -0.09 -20.24
N LEU A 6 -10.68 0.56 -19.57
CA LEU A 6 -10.10 1.85 -19.97
C LEU A 6 -9.19 1.68 -21.21
N ASP A 7 -8.35 0.65 -21.24
CA ASP A 7 -7.45 0.36 -22.37
C ASP A 7 -8.25 0.13 -23.67
N LEU A 8 -9.32 -0.67 -23.62
CA LEU A 8 -10.20 -0.94 -24.77
C LEU A 8 -11.00 0.30 -25.24
N THR A 9 -11.19 1.29 -24.37
CA THR A 9 -11.88 2.54 -24.74
C THR A 9 -10.96 3.64 -25.25
N LEU A 10 -9.66 3.54 -24.99
CA LEU A 10 -8.67 4.57 -25.32
C LEU A 10 -7.86 4.23 -26.59
N GLU A 11 -7.81 2.96 -27.02
CA GLU A 11 -7.21 2.55 -28.31
C GLU A 11 -7.68 3.38 -29.53
N PRO A 12 -8.96 3.77 -29.67
CA PRO A 12 -9.39 4.57 -30.82
C PRO A 12 -8.96 6.05 -30.79
N LEU A 13 -8.46 6.57 -29.66
CA LEU A 13 -8.13 7.99 -29.45
C LEU A 13 -6.65 8.33 -29.71
N GLU A 14 -5.77 7.34 -29.80
CA GLU A 14 -4.34 7.54 -30.10
C GLU A 14 -4.09 8.07 -31.52
N ALA A 15 -5.02 7.84 -32.46
CA ALA A 15 -4.89 8.32 -33.83
C ALA A 15 -5.12 9.84 -33.99
N ASP A 16 -5.86 10.46 -33.06
CA ASP A 16 -6.30 11.86 -33.16
C ASP A 16 -5.47 12.84 -32.31
N PHE A 17 -4.64 12.35 -31.36
CA PHE A 17 -3.88 13.20 -30.43
C PHE A 17 -2.45 12.69 -30.19
N PRO A 18 -1.50 12.94 -31.11
CA PRO A 18 -0.12 12.44 -31.02
C PRO A 18 0.73 13.03 -29.87
N ASP A 19 0.24 14.07 -29.19
CA ASP A 19 0.93 14.72 -28.06
C ASP A 19 0.48 14.22 -26.68
N MET A 20 -0.51 13.30 -26.61
CA MET A 20 -0.77 12.58 -25.36
C MET A 20 0.26 11.47 -25.20
N ILE A 21 1.24 11.69 -24.33
CA ILE A 21 2.17 10.65 -23.89
C ILE A 21 1.35 9.58 -23.16
N ALA A 22 0.90 8.56 -23.90
CA ALA A 22 0.53 7.29 -23.32
C ALA A 22 1.80 6.73 -22.67
N VAL A 23 1.80 6.63 -21.34
CA VAL A 23 2.87 5.96 -20.61
C VAL A 23 2.82 4.50 -21.03
N GLU A 24 3.75 4.08 -21.89
CA GLU A 24 3.82 2.69 -22.33
C GLU A 24 3.88 1.77 -21.10
N PRO A 25 3.04 0.72 -21.04
CA PRO A 25 3.18 -0.31 -20.02
C PRO A 25 4.49 -1.03 -20.25
N VAL A 26 5.47 -0.72 -19.40
CA VAL A 26 6.82 -1.30 -19.44
C VAL A 26 6.70 -2.82 -19.32
N ARG A 27 7.27 -3.54 -20.30
CA ARG A 27 7.38 -5.00 -20.32
C ARG A 27 8.65 -5.45 -19.59
N ASN A 28 8.41 -6.17 -18.49
CA ASN A 28 9.28 -7.02 -17.65
C ASN A 28 10.74 -7.24 -18.07
N ASP A 29 11.62 -6.44 -17.47
CA ASP A 29 12.79 -6.94 -16.71
C ASP A 29 12.57 -6.52 -15.24
N ASP A 30 11.83 -7.35 -14.48
CA ASP A 30 11.20 -6.97 -13.19
C ASP A 30 12.15 -6.28 -12.18
N ASP A 31 13.44 -6.65 -12.14
CA ASP A 31 14.43 -6.04 -11.24
C ASP A 31 14.93 -4.66 -11.73
N ALA A 32 15.11 -4.49 -13.05
CA ALA A 32 15.63 -3.25 -13.63
C ALA A 32 14.59 -2.12 -13.58
N ASP A 33 13.30 -2.47 -13.64
CA ASP A 33 12.20 -1.52 -13.56
C ASP A 33 11.95 -1.06 -12.11
N ALA A 34 12.14 -1.94 -11.12
CA ALA A 34 12.06 -1.58 -9.71
C ALA A 34 13.18 -0.60 -9.29
N ASP A 35 14.42 -0.82 -9.71
CA ASP A 35 15.53 0.08 -9.39
C ASP A 35 15.35 1.48 -10.04
N LYS A 36 14.85 1.56 -11.28
CA LYS A 36 14.46 2.84 -11.91
C LYS A 36 13.34 3.54 -11.17
N GLN A 37 12.32 2.79 -10.75
CA GLN A 37 11.21 3.33 -9.96
C GLN A 37 11.72 3.94 -8.64
N LEU A 38 12.66 3.27 -7.99
CA LEU A 38 13.27 3.75 -6.74
C LEU A 38 14.03 5.06 -6.95
N GLU A 39 14.85 5.14 -7.98
CA GLU A 39 15.59 6.36 -8.32
C GLU A 39 14.65 7.53 -8.61
N TRP A 40 13.56 7.27 -9.35
CA TRP A 40 12.52 8.26 -9.57
C TRP A 40 11.89 8.73 -8.26
N LEU A 41 11.49 7.81 -7.37
CA LEU A 41 10.88 8.15 -6.08
C LEU A 41 11.82 8.99 -5.19
N GLN A 42 13.11 8.69 -5.18
CA GLN A 42 14.10 9.41 -4.36
C GLN A 42 14.28 10.88 -4.79
N ASN A 43 14.06 11.16 -6.07
CA ASN A 43 14.17 12.50 -6.64
C ASN A 43 12.84 13.28 -6.67
N GLN A 44 11.77 12.72 -6.08
CA GLN A 44 10.45 13.34 -6.06
C GLN A 44 10.08 13.79 -4.65
N PRO A 45 9.29 14.87 -4.52
CA PRO A 45 8.77 15.31 -3.23
C PRO A 45 7.81 14.27 -2.63
N ILE A 46 7.78 14.15 -1.30
CA ILE A 46 6.89 13.21 -0.61
C ILE A 46 5.45 13.72 -0.73
N LYS A 47 4.59 12.95 -1.39
CA LYS A 47 3.15 13.23 -1.43
C LYS A 47 2.48 12.76 -0.14
N LEU A 48 1.98 13.71 0.65
CA LEU A 48 1.31 13.47 1.93
C LEU A 48 -0.18 13.82 1.82
N ALA A 49 -1.07 12.85 2.03
CA ALA A 49 -2.52 13.13 2.11
C ALA A 49 -2.99 13.14 3.57
N ILE A 50 -3.79 14.14 3.95
CA ILE A 50 -4.47 14.17 5.26
C ILE A 50 -5.92 13.72 5.05
N VAL A 51 -6.26 12.59 5.68
CA VAL A 51 -7.53 11.88 5.48
C VAL A 51 -8.20 11.63 6.83
N GLY A 52 -9.52 11.54 6.85
CA GLY A 52 -10.31 11.28 8.05
C GLY A 52 -11.75 11.74 7.89
N LYS A 53 -12.61 11.36 8.83
CA LYS A 53 -14.02 11.76 8.84
C LYS A 53 -14.22 13.29 8.83
N PRO A 54 -15.36 13.84 8.36
CA PRO A 54 -15.69 15.24 8.59
C PRO A 54 -15.53 15.66 10.07
N ASN A 55 -15.14 16.92 10.31
CA ASN A 55 -15.05 17.54 11.64
C ASN A 55 -14.03 16.95 12.65
N VAL A 56 -13.21 15.97 12.28
CA VAL A 56 -12.10 15.44 13.12
C VAL A 56 -10.94 16.43 13.32
N GLY A 57 -10.96 17.57 12.61
CA GLY A 57 -9.94 18.63 12.72
C GLY A 57 -8.86 18.60 11.65
N LYS A 58 -9.10 17.98 10.48
CA LYS A 58 -8.17 17.95 9.33
C LYS A 58 -7.70 19.34 8.91
N SER A 59 -8.63 20.26 8.63
CA SER A 59 -8.26 21.63 8.19
C SER A 59 -7.51 22.41 9.27
N THR A 60 -7.81 22.17 10.54
CA THR A 60 -7.05 22.75 11.66
C THR A 60 -5.62 22.22 11.68
N LEU A 61 -5.45 20.90 11.49
CA LEU A 61 -4.14 20.27 11.41
C LEU A 61 -3.34 20.77 10.20
N THR A 62 -3.96 20.84 9.03
CA THR A 62 -3.33 21.38 7.81
C THR A 62 -2.85 22.80 8.01
N ASN A 63 -3.70 23.70 8.51
CA ASN A 63 -3.30 25.09 8.77
C ASN A 63 -2.20 25.18 9.82
N ARG A 64 -2.23 24.30 10.84
CA ARG A 64 -1.18 24.26 11.86
C ARG A 64 0.15 23.86 11.26
N ILE A 65 0.17 22.82 10.43
CA ILE A 65 1.35 22.33 9.71
C ILE A 65 1.92 23.44 8.82
N LEU A 66 1.08 24.09 8.01
CA LEU A 66 1.51 25.16 7.09
C LEU A 66 1.98 26.43 7.84
N GLY A 67 1.50 26.65 9.06
CA GLY A 67 1.89 27.77 9.91
C GLY A 67 2.98 27.46 10.94
N GLU A 68 3.69 26.33 10.82
CA GLU A 68 4.89 26.09 11.66
C GLU A 68 6.09 26.88 11.10
N GLU A 69 6.93 27.44 11.99
CA GLU A 69 8.10 28.25 11.59
C GLU A 69 9.07 27.55 10.64
N ARG A 70 9.08 26.22 10.64
CA ARG A 70 9.96 25.38 9.82
C ARG A 70 9.39 25.02 8.45
N VAL A 71 8.17 25.46 8.14
CA VAL A 71 7.48 25.13 6.90
C VAL A 71 7.52 26.33 5.97
N VAL A 72 8.14 26.14 4.80
CA VAL A 72 8.12 27.13 3.72
C VAL A 72 7.10 26.66 2.69
N VAL A 73 6.13 27.52 2.37
CA VAL A 73 5.10 27.25 1.36
C VAL A 73 5.45 28.03 0.10
N PHE A 74 5.42 27.37 -1.05
CA PHE A 74 5.67 28.02 -2.34
C PHE A 74 4.33 28.51 -2.92
N ASP A 75 4.16 29.83 -3.00
CA ASP A 75 3.03 30.44 -3.71
C ASP A 75 3.44 30.67 -5.18
N GLU A 76 3.09 29.75 -6.08
CA GLU A 76 3.18 30.02 -7.52
C GLU A 76 1.93 30.78 -8.01
N PRO A 77 2.06 32.02 -8.51
CA PRO A 77 0.93 32.75 -9.07
C PRO A 77 0.60 32.19 -10.46
N GLY A 78 -0.47 31.39 -10.58
CA GLY A 78 -0.97 30.96 -11.89
C GLY A 78 -1.63 29.58 -12.00
N THR A 79 -1.59 28.74 -10.95
CA THR A 79 -2.12 27.37 -11.00
C THR A 79 -3.58 27.29 -10.53
N THR A 80 -4.49 27.96 -11.23
CA THR A 80 -5.95 27.95 -10.94
C THR A 80 -6.71 26.71 -11.44
N ARG A 81 -6.04 25.57 -11.67
CA ARG A 81 -6.74 24.33 -12.05
C ARG A 81 -6.84 23.26 -10.96
N ASP A 82 -5.85 23.11 -10.07
CA ASP A 82 -5.85 22.04 -9.07
C ASP A 82 -5.64 22.56 -7.64
N SER A 83 -6.74 22.96 -6.99
CA SER A 83 -6.78 23.44 -5.59
C SER A 83 -6.45 22.37 -4.53
N ILE A 84 -5.72 21.32 -4.89
CA ILE A 84 -5.55 20.08 -4.12
C ILE A 84 -4.09 19.87 -3.69
N PHE A 85 -3.09 20.38 -4.42
CA PHE A 85 -1.69 20.18 -4.11
C PHE A 85 -1.05 21.44 -3.54
N ILE A 86 -0.47 21.33 -2.36
CA ILE A 86 0.24 22.43 -1.68
C ILE A 86 1.71 22.03 -1.53
N PRO A 87 2.62 22.57 -2.35
CA PRO A 87 4.05 22.32 -2.21
C PRO A 87 4.56 23.00 -0.93
N MET A 88 5.34 22.26 -0.15
CA MET A 88 5.96 22.77 1.06
C MET A 88 7.33 22.12 1.29
N GLU A 89 8.22 22.84 1.95
CA GLU A 89 9.51 22.31 2.41
C GLU A 89 9.53 22.27 3.94
N ARG A 90 10.07 21.18 4.50
CA ARG A 90 10.32 21.06 5.94
C ARG A 90 11.60 20.27 6.20
N ASP A 91 12.45 20.80 7.08
CA ASP A 91 13.71 20.17 7.49
C ASP A 91 14.60 19.77 6.29
N GLY A 92 14.62 20.60 5.24
CA GLY A 92 15.38 20.37 4.00
C GLY A 92 14.80 19.31 3.06
N ARG A 93 13.55 18.89 3.28
CA ARG A 93 12.87 17.90 2.45
C ARG A 93 11.58 18.46 1.86
N GLU A 94 11.37 18.22 0.58
CA GLU A 94 10.18 18.67 -0.15
C GLU A 94 9.00 17.71 0.06
N TYR A 95 7.82 18.30 0.25
CA TYR A 95 6.55 17.61 0.39
C TYR A 95 5.51 18.26 -0.53
N ILE A 96 4.56 17.45 -0.97
CA ILE A 96 3.31 17.93 -1.58
C ILE A 96 2.17 17.47 -0.68
N LEU A 97 1.51 18.42 -0.04
CA LEU A 97 0.33 18.15 0.75
C LEU A 97 -0.89 18.05 -0.16
N ILE A 98 -1.54 16.89 -0.17
CA ILE A 98 -2.77 16.62 -0.91
C ILE A 98 -3.95 16.93 0.02
N ASP A 99 -4.60 18.05 -0.23
CA ASP A 99 -5.72 18.53 0.56
C ASP A 99 -7.06 18.03 -0.01
N THR A 100 -7.67 17.10 0.71
CA THR A 100 -9.01 16.56 0.39
C THR A 100 -10.14 17.55 0.67
N ALA A 101 -9.92 18.57 1.51
CA ALA A 101 -10.97 19.45 2.00
C ALA A 101 -10.48 20.83 2.50
N GLY A 102 -9.92 21.64 1.60
CA GLY A 102 -10.22 23.08 1.52
C GLY A 102 -9.48 24.04 2.46
N VAL A 103 -8.18 24.20 2.29
CA VAL A 103 -7.46 25.41 2.78
C VAL A 103 -7.95 26.67 2.05
N ARG A 104 -8.38 26.58 0.77
CA ARG A 104 -8.83 27.74 -0.03
C ARG A 104 -10.36 27.90 -0.20
N ARG A 105 -11.20 26.96 0.28
CA ARG A 105 -12.66 26.97 0.02
C ARG A 105 -13.51 27.58 1.13
N ARG A 106 -13.00 28.55 1.90
CA ARG A 106 -13.77 29.18 2.99
C ARG A 106 -14.87 30.15 2.55
N LYS A 107 -15.22 30.25 1.26
CA LYS A 107 -16.19 31.26 0.83
C LYS A 107 -17.56 30.80 0.39
N ASN A 108 -17.88 29.53 0.14
CA ASN A 108 -19.25 29.16 -0.27
C ASN A 108 -19.52 27.64 -0.38
N ILE A 109 -20.70 27.22 0.12
CA ILE A 109 -21.61 26.16 -0.38
C ILE A 109 -21.92 24.94 0.54
N ASN A 110 -23.23 24.62 0.49
CA ASN A 110 -24.12 23.67 1.17
C ASN A 110 -23.78 22.17 1.13
N GLU A 111 -24.48 21.43 2.00
CA GLU A 111 -24.52 19.97 2.29
C GLU A 111 -24.61 18.98 1.11
N ALA A 112 -24.64 19.41 -0.16
CA ALA A 112 -24.57 18.51 -1.33
C ALA A 112 -23.14 17.93 -1.58
N ILE A 113 -22.20 18.22 -0.70
CA ILE A 113 -20.74 18.05 -0.86
C ILE A 113 -20.22 16.70 -0.33
N GLU A 114 -20.99 15.93 0.44
CA GLU A 114 -20.47 14.71 1.10
C GLU A 114 -20.05 13.60 0.12
N LYS A 115 -20.84 13.30 -0.93
CA LYS A 115 -20.46 12.26 -1.91
C LYS A 115 -19.23 12.65 -2.72
N PHE A 116 -19.10 13.93 -3.08
CA PHE A 116 -17.90 14.45 -3.75
C PHE A 116 -16.68 14.47 -2.83
N SER A 117 -16.88 14.59 -1.51
CA SER A 117 -15.79 14.53 -0.53
C SER A 117 -15.17 13.13 -0.43
N ILE A 118 -15.97 12.06 -0.54
CA ILE A 118 -15.46 10.68 -0.50
C ILE A 118 -14.61 10.37 -1.72
N VAL A 119 -15.09 10.66 -2.94
CA VAL A 119 -14.33 10.39 -4.18
C VAL A 119 -12.98 11.10 -4.17
N LYS A 120 -12.95 12.37 -3.76
CA LYS A 120 -11.69 13.14 -3.60
C LYS A 120 -10.77 12.55 -2.54
N THR A 121 -11.34 12.03 -1.46
CA THR A 121 -10.56 11.36 -0.42
C THR A 121 -9.90 10.09 -0.97
N LEU A 122 -10.63 9.30 -1.75
CA LEU A 122 -10.08 8.10 -2.39
C LEU A 122 -8.99 8.44 -3.41
N GLN A 123 -9.20 9.46 -4.25
CA GLN A 123 -8.19 9.95 -5.19
C GLN A 123 -6.93 10.43 -4.46
N ALA A 124 -7.08 11.18 -3.36
CA ALA A 124 -5.94 11.62 -2.56
C ALA A 124 -5.17 10.46 -1.92
N ILE A 125 -5.86 9.40 -1.49
CA ILE A 125 -5.21 8.17 -1.02
C ILE A 125 -4.43 7.52 -2.17
N GLU A 126 -5.01 7.43 -3.35
CA GLU A 126 -4.33 6.81 -4.50
C GLU A 126 -3.11 7.60 -4.95
N GLU A 127 -3.11 8.93 -4.90
CA GLU A 127 -1.99 9.75 -5.34
C GLU A 127 -0.90 9.93 -4.27
N ALA A 128 -1.24 9.74 -3.00
CA ALA A 128 -0.31 9.92 -1.89
C ALA A 128 0.76 8.81 -1.82
N ASN A 129 1.91 9.14 -1.25
CA ASN A 129 2.88 8.14 -0.81
C ASN A 129 2.65 7.76 0.65
N VAL A 130 2.31 8.76 1.47
CA VAL A 130 1.96 8.60 2.88
C VAL A 130 0.60 9.22 3.14
N VAL A 131 -0.25 8.50 3.84
CA VAL A 131 -1.55 8.96 4.31
C VAL A 131 -1.48 9.17 5.82
N LEU A 132 -1.81 10.37 6.26
CA LEU A 132 -2.04 10.72 7.65
C LEU A 132 -3.54 10.59 7.95
N LEU A 133 -3.92 9.49 8.61
CA LEU A 133 -5.29 9.25 9.04
C LEU A 133 -5.55 9.96 10.37
N VAL A 134 -6.46 10.94 10.36
CA VAL A 134 -6.84 11.72 11.53
C VAL A 134 -8.13 11.16 12.12
N ILE A 135 -8.06 10.76 13.39
CA ILE A 135 -9.17 10.22 14.19
C ILE A 135 -9.48 11.22 15.31
N ASP A 136 -10.74 11.38 15.68
CA ASP A 136 -11.14 12.19 16.83
C ASP A 136 -11.03 11.38 18.13
N ALA A 137 -10.24 11.86 19.08
CA ALA A 137 -10.09 11.20 20.39
C ALA A 137 -11.42 11.09 21.16
N ARG A 138 -12.33 12.07 20.99
CA ARG A 138 -13.56 12.17 21.78
C ARG A 138 -14.64 11.20 21.30
N GLU A 139 -14.64 10.91 20.00
CA GLU A 139 -15.59 9.98 19.38
C GLU A 139 -15.02 8.55 19.30
N GLY A 140 -13.72 8.39 19.52
CA GLY A 140 -13.04 7.12 19.33
C GLY A 140 -12.96 6.74 17.86
N ILE A 141 -12.69 5.46 17.62
CA ILE A 141 -12.59 4.92 16.25
C ILE A 141 -13.97 4.46 15.75
N THR A 142 -14.41 5.04 14.64
CA THR A 142 -15.72 4.74 14.04
C THR A 142 -15.60 3.78 12.85
N ASP A 143 -16.73 3.20 12.41
CA ASP A 143 -16.76 2.32 11.23
C ASP A 143 -16.33 3.03 9.94
N GLN A 144 -16.54 4.35 9.87
CA GLN A 144 -16.08 5.17 8.77
C GLN A 144 -14.54 5.29 8.77
N ASP A 145 -13.92 5.41 9.94
CA ASP A 145 -12.46 5.44 10.05
C ASP A 145 -11.85 4.09 9.67
N LEU A 146 -12.48 2.98 10.09
CA LEU A 146 -12.09 1.63 9.69
C LEU A 146 -12.24 1.40 8.18
N SER A 147 -13.28 1.96 7.57
CA SER A 147 -13.48 1.90 6.11
C SER A 147 -12.39 2.68 5.37
N LEU A 148 -12.11 3.92 5.79
CA LEU A 148 -11.01 4.73 5.24
C LEU A 148 -9.66 4.03 5.37
N LEU A 149 -9.40 3.47 6.55
CA LEU A 149 -8.21 2.67 6.81
C LEU A 149 -8.09 1.48 5.84
N GLY A 150 -9.20 0.76 5.60
CA GLY A 150 -9.25 -0.31 4.60
C GLY A 150 -8.88 0.16 3.19
N PHE A 151 -9.37 1.34 2.77
CA PHE A 151 -8.99 1.92 1.47
C PHE A 151 -7.49 2.25 1.38
N VAL A 152 -6.90 2.82 2.44
CA VAL A 152 -5.46 3.11 2.49
C VAL A 152 -4.63 1.83 2.35
N LEU A 153 -5.00 0.78 3.07
CA LEU A 153 -4.32 -0.52 3.01
C LEU A 153 -4.43 -1.18 1.64
N ASN A 154 -5.61 -1.11 1.01
CA ASN A 154 -5.84 -1.65 -0.33
C ASN A 154 -5.02 -0.90 -1.39
N ALA A 155 -5.00 0.43 -1.33
CA ALA A 155 -4.12 1.26 -2.18
C ALA A 155 -2.64 0.94 -1.93
N GLY A 156 -2.29 0.41 -0.75
CA GLY A 156 -0.93 0.08 -0.37
C GLY A 156 -0.12 1.33 -0.04
N ARG A 157 -0.77 2.37 0.48
CA ARG A 157 -0.05 3.58 0.89
C ARG A 157 0.48 3.43 2.30
N SER A 158 1.58 4.12 2.56
CA SER A 158 2.14 4.23 3.89
C SER A 158 1.14 4.97 4.78
N LEU A 159 1.07 4.61 6.06
CA LEU A 159 0.04 5.06 6.98
C LEU A 159 0.67 5.52 8.29
N VAL A 160 0.26 6.72 8.69
CA VAL A 160 0.47 7.28 10.03
C VAL A 160 -0.90 7.60 10.60
N ILE A 161 -1.15 7.23 11.85
CA ILE A 161 -2.43 7.46 12.52
C ILE A 161 -2.24 8.56 13.55
N SER A 162 -3.11 9.57 13.50
CA SER A 162 -3.09 10.72 14.38
C SER A 162 -4.42 10.86 15.10
N VAL A 163 -4.40 10.66 16.41
CA VAL A 163 -5.54 10.84 17.31
C VAL A 163 -5.55 12.30 17.77
N ASN A 164 -6.45 13.10 17.19
CA ASN A 164 -6.56 14.53 17.39
C ASN A 164 -7.55 14.88 18.52
N LYS A 165 -7.52 16.12 19.01
CA LYS A 165 -8.32 16.62 20.14
C LYS A 165 -8.00 15.89 21.46
N TRP A 166 -6.74 15.50 21.63
CA TRP A 166 -6.25 14.82 22.83
C TRP A 166 -6.16 15.73 24.07
N ASP A 167 -6.25 17.04 23.85
CA ASP A 167 -6.31 18.06 24.88
C ASP A 167 -7.60 17.96 25.73
N GLY A 168 -7.47 18.33 27.01
CA GLY A 168 -8.61 18.39 27.93
C GLY A 168 -9.21 17.05 28.36
N LEU A 169 -8.68 15.91 27.89
CA LEU A 169 -9.13 14.58 28.32
C LEU A 169 -8.52 14.16 29.66
N GLU A 170 -9.37 13.63 30.55
CA GLU A 170 -8.97 13.04 31.83
C GLU A 170 -8.16 11.74 31.62
N SER A 171 -7.30 11.40 32.59
CA SER A 171 -6.37 10.26 32.46
C SER A 171 -7.08 8.92 32.25
N HIS A 172 -8.20 8.67 32.92
CA HIS A 172 -8.97 7.42 32.77
C HIS A 172 -9.54 7.29 31.35
N VAL A 173 -10.12 8.38 30.80
CA VAL A 173 -10.63 8.42 29.42
C VAL A 173 -9.51 8.15 28.41
N LYS A 174 -8.33 8.73 28.64
CA LYS A 174 -7.15 8.49 27.77
C LYS A 174 -6.73 7.03 27.75
N GLU A 175 -6.77 6.35 28.89
CA GLU A 175 -6.47 4.92 28.98
C GLU A 175 -7.50 4.06 28.26
N ASP A 176 -8.78 4.40 28.39
CA ASP A 176 -9.87 3.69 27.71
C ASP A 176 -9.78 3.83 26.19
N ILE A 177 -9.52 5.04 25.68
CA ILE A 177 -9.31 5.27 24.25
C ILE A 177 -8.11 4.47 23.74
N LYS A 178 -6.99 4.46 24.48
CA LYS A 178 -5.81 3.65 24.11
C LYS A 178 -6.14 2.16 24.01
N ARG A 179 -6.85 1.63 25.02
CA ARG A 179 -7.30 0.23 25.03
C ARG A 179 -8.21 -0.10 23.84
N GLU A 180 -9.11 0.81 23.48
CA GLU A 180 -9.99 0.62 22.32
C GLU A 180 -9.23 0.66 20.99
N LEU A 181 -8.31 1.62 20.83
CA LEU A 181 -7.46 1.74 19.65
C LEU A 181 -6.60 0.50 19.47
N ASP A 182 -5.94 0.00 20.52
CA ASP A 182 -5.13 -1.22 20.46
C ASP A 182 -5.96 -2.44 20.02
N ARG A 183 -7.20 -2.56 20.51
CA ARG A 183 -8.09 -3.67 20.16
C ARG A 183 -8.54 -3.61 18.71
N ARG A 184 -8.93 -2.43 18.22
CA ARG A 184 -9.50 -2.27 16.88
C ARG A 184 -8.45 -2.09 15.80
N LEU A 185 -7.29 -1.50 16.11
CA LEU A 185 -6.18 -1.25 15.17
C LEU A 185 -5.06 -2.30 15.25
N GLY A 186 -5.23 -3.38 16.01
CA GLY A 186 -4.20 -4.43 16.16
C GLY A 186 -3.76 -5.09 14.85
N PHE A 187 -4.56 -4.99 13.78
CA PHE A 187 -4.18 -5.45 12.45
C PHE A 187 -3.27 -4.49 11.68
N VAL A 188 -3.04 -3.29 12.22
CA VAL A 188 -2.21 -2.20 11.66
C VAL A 188 -1.11 -1.81 12.64
N ASP A 189 -0.52 -2.79 13.31
CA ASP A 189 0.60 -2.64 14.24
C ASP A 189 1.88 -2.03 13.64
N PHE A 190 1.95 -1.95 12.30
CA PHE A 190 3.05 -1.29 11.61
C PHE A 190 2.89 0.24 11.56
N ALA A 191 1.68 0.78 11.68
CA ALA A 191 1.45 2.22 11.62
C ALA A 191 1.81 2.89 12.95
N ARG A 192 2.49 4.04 12.88
CA ARG A 192 2.78 4.86 14.07
C ARG A 192 1.52 5.59 14.51
N LEU A 193 1.21 5.49 15.81
CA LEU A 193 0.10 6.19 16.45
C LEU A 193 0.62 7.42 17.18
N HIS A 194 0.04 8.59 16.87
CA HIS A 194 0.36 9.87 17.51
C HIS A 194 -0.87 10.44 18.20
N PHE A 195 -0.67 11.00 19.39
CA PHE A 195 -1.71 11.72 20.12
C PHE A 195 -1.41 13.21 20.03
N ILE A 196 -2.30 13.97 19.38
CA ILE A 196 -2.05 15.38 19.07
C ILE A 196 -3.20 16.28 19.51
N SER A 197 -2.89 17.57 19.59
CA SER A 197 -3.89 18.63 19.55
C SER A 197 -3.55 19.59 18.42
N ALA A 198 -4.27 19.49 17.31
CA ALA A 198 -4.10 20.42 16.19
C ALA A 198 -4.38 21.88 16.58
N LEU A 199 -5.27 22.10 17.56
CA LEU A 199 -5.63 23.44 18.06
C LEU A 199 -4.48 24.05 18.88
N HIS A 200 -3.90 23.27 19.79
CA HIS A 200 -2.82 23.75 20.67
C HIS A 200 -1.40 23.53 20.10
N GLY A 201 -1.27 22.79 19.01
CA GLY A 201 0.01 22.44 18.38
C GLY A 201 0.77 21.29 19.06
N THR A 202 0.25 20.75 20.16
CA THR A 202 0.92 19.66 20.89
C THR A 202 1.02 18.40 20.04
N GLY A 203 2.22 17.86 19.90
CA GLY A 203 2.49 16.58 19.22
C GLY A 203 2.56 16.65 17.68
N VAL A 204 2.26 17.81 17.06
CA VAL A 204 2.22 17.94 15.59
C VAL A 204 3.61 17.78 14.96
N GLY A 205 4.66 18.29 15.59
CA GLY A 205 6.04 18.19 15.08
C GLY A 205 6.54 16.75 14.88
N HIS A 206 6.12 15.81 15.72
CA HIS A 206 6.52 14.39 15.64
C HIS A 206 5.86 13.62 14.49
N LEU A 207 4.80 14.17 13.89
CA LEU A 207 4.12 13.53 12.77
C LEU A 207 5.06 13.38 11.58
N PHE A 208 5.86 14.41 11.29
CA PHE A 208 6.78 14.42 10.15
C PHE A 208 7.91 13.40 10.30
N GLU A 209 8.41 13.16 11.52
CA GLU A 209 9.40 12.10 11.79
C GLU A 209 8.83 10.74 11.38
N SER A 210 7.58 10.46 11.74
CA SER A 210 6.92 9.20 11.37
C SER A 210 6.52 9.12 9.89
N VAL A 211 6.17 10.25 9.26
CA VAL A 211 5.92 10.31 7.81
C VAL A 211 7.20 9.98 7.04
N GLN A 212 8.35 10.54 7.45
CA GLN A 212 9.64 10.24 6.85
C GLN A 212 10.06 8.78 7.10
N GLU A 213 9.88 8.26 8.32
CA GLU A 213 10.16 6.85 8.65
C GLU A 213 9.32 5.90 7.77
N ALA A 214 8.02 6.20 7.61
CA ALA A 214 7.10 5.40 6.81
C ALA A 214 7.47 5.43 5.32
N TYR A 215 7.75 6.62 4.78
CA TYR A 215 8.18 6.79 3.39
C TYR A 215 9.53 6.11 3.11
N ALA A 216 10.50 6.27 4.01
CA ALA A 216 11.81 5.64 3.89
C ALA A 216 11.70 4.11 3.95
N SER A 217 10.83 3.56 4.80
CA SER A 217 10.55 2.12 4.85
C SER A 217 9.90 1.63 3.56
N ALA A 218 9.03 2.43 2.94
CA ALA A 218 8.32 2.10 1.71
C ALA A 218 9.20 2.16 0.46
N THR A 219 10.23 2.99 0.49
CA THR A 219 11.18 3.23 -0.60
C THR A 219 12.57 2.70 -0.29
N ARG A 220 12.71 1.74 0.64
CA ARG A 220 14.00 1.15 0.96
C ARG A 220 14.38 0.10 -0.08
N ARG A 221 15.55 0.24 -0.72
CA ARG A 221 16.12 -0.83 -1.55
C ARG A 221 16.38 -2.08 -0.72
N ILE A 222 15.93 -3.24 -1.21
CA ILE A 222 16.16 -4.52 -0.53
C ILE A 222 16.84 -5.47 -1.51
N ASN A 223 17.93 -6.10 -1.07
CA ASN A 223 18.67 -7.05 -1.89
C ASN A 223 17.90 -8.37 -2.07
N THR A 224 17.80 -8.87 -3.30
CA THR A 224 17.18 -10.15 -3.69
C THR A 224 17.69 -11.33 -2.85
N SER A 225 18.98 -11.37 -2.53
CA SER A 225 19.57 -12.42 -1.67
C SER A 225 19.02 -12.37 -0.24
N MET A 226 18.78 -11.18 0.30
CA MET A 226 18.19 -11.00 1.62
C MET A 226 16.73 -11.45 1.61
N LEU A 227 15.96 -11.08 0.58
CA LEU A 227 14.56 -11.51 0.45
C LEU A 227 14.45 -13.03 0.36
N THR A 228 15.27 -13.65 -0.49
CA THR A 228 15.31 -15.11 -0.65
C THR A 228 15.71 -15.80 0.66
N ARG A 229 16.70 -15.28 1.39
CA ARG A 229 17.07 -15.82 2.70
C ARG A 229 15.94 -15.72 3.72
N ILE A 230 15.21 -14.61 3.75
CA ILE A 230 14.05 -14.44 4.65
C ILE A 230 12.94 -15.44 4.28
N MET A 231 12.70 -15.66 3.00
CA MET A 231 11.77 -16.68 2.50
C MET A 231 12.12 -18.09 2.99
N GLU A 232 13.40 -18.46 2.92
CA GLU A 232 13.90 -19.77 3.35
C GLU A 232 13.73 -19.96 4.86
N MET A 233 14.08 -18.95 5.66
CA MET A 233 13.86 -18.97 7.11
C MET A 233 12.37 -19.11 7.44
N ALA A 234 11.50 -18.38 6.75
CA ALA A 234 10.06 -18.48 6.94
C ALA A 234 9.50 -19.88 6.63
N GLN A 235 10.02 -20.55 5.59
CA GLN A 235 9.66 -21.92 5.24
C GLN A 235 10.16 -22.95 6.25
N ALA A 236 11.33 -22.72 6.85
CA ALA A 236 11.89 -23.59 7.87
C ALA A 236 11.08 -23.52 9.18
N ASP A 237 10.69 -22.31 9.59
CA ASP A 237 9.90 -22.08 10.80
C ASP A 237 8.46 -22.60 10.65
N HIS A 238 7.85 -22.38 9.48
CA HIS A 238 6.51 -22.87 9.18
C HIS A 238 6.45 -23.42 7.76
N ASN A 239 6.31 -24.75 7.69
CA ASN A 239 6.33 -25.45 6.41
C ASN A 239 5.13 -25.08 5.50
N PRO A 240 5.35 -24.92 4.18
CA PRO A 240 4.26 -24.71 3.23
C PRO A 240 3.24 -25.86 3.24
N PRO A 241 1.94 -25.55 3.07
CA PRO A 241 0.89 -26.56 3.05
C PRO A 241 0.99 -27.47 1.82
N LEU A 242 0.32 -28.62 1.92
CA LEU A 242 0.15 -29.55 0.80
C LEU A 242 -1.08 -29.15 -0.01
N ILE A 243 -0.91 -28.98 -1.31
CA ILE A 243 -1.97 -28.63 -2.25
C ILE A 243 -2.04 -29.74 -3.30
N ARG A 244 -3.21 -30.36 -3.45
CA ARG A 244 -3.42 -31.51 -4.37
C ARG A 244 -2.36 -32.61 -4.16
N SER A 245 -2.10 -32.95 -2.89
CA SER A 245 -1.10 -33.94 -2.44
C SER A 245 0.35 -33.63 -2.80
N ARG A 246 0.68 -32.39 -3.20
CA ARG A 246 2.04 -31.92 -3.47
C ARG A 246 2.38 -30.73 -2.59
N ARG A 247 3.62 -30.63 -2.16
CA ARG A 247 4.08 -29.49 -1.36
C ARG A 247 4.38 -28.32 -2.28
N VAL A 248 3.88 -27.14 -1.93
CA VAL A 248 4.25 -25.88 -2.59
C VAL A 248 5.76 -25.67 -2.43
N LYS A 249 6.43 -25.28 -3.53
CA LYS A 249 7.88 -25.02 -3.51
C LYS A 249 8.14 -23.58 -3.91
N MET A 250 8.55 -22.75 -2.97
CA MET A 250 9.05 -21.41 -3.24
C MET A 250 10.56 -21.49 -3.54
N LYS A 251 11.00 -20.88 -4.64
CA LYS A 251 12.37 -21.01 -5.18
C LYS A 251 13.24 -19.80 -4.85
N TYR A 252 12.75 -18.60 -5.13
CA TYR A 252 13.45 -17.35 -4.85
C TYR A 252 12.45 -16.21 -4.72
N ALA A 253 12.89 -15.09 -4.15
CA ALA A 253 12.11 -13.89 -4.00
C ALA A 253 12.92 -12.66 -4.43
N HIS A 254 12.28 -11.73 -5.14
CA HIS A 254 12.88 -10.46 -5.57
C HIS A 254 11.93 -9.28 -5.27
N ALA A 255 12.42 -8.05 -5.43
CA ALA A 255 11.61 -6.86 -5.21
C ALA A 255 10.86 -6.51 -6.51
N GLY A 256 9.53 -6.52 -6.48
CA GLY A 256 8.69 -6.20 -7.66
C GLY A 256 8.29 -4.73 -7.75
N GLY A 257 8.64 -3.92 -6.77
CA GLY A 257 8.31 -2.50 -6.74
C GLY A 257 8.42 -1.88 -5.36
N TYR A 258 8.35 -0.55 -5.34
CA TYR A 258 8.46 0.26 -4.13
C TYR A 258 7.22 1.16 -3.95
N ASN A 259 6.95 1.55 -2.70
CA ASN A 259 5.83 2.43 -2.32
C ASN A 259 4.43 1.95 -2.79
N PRO A 260 3.94 0.78 -2.31
CA PRO A 260 4.48 -0.02 -1.21
C PRO A 260 5.60 -0.99 -1.63
N PRO A 261 6.41 -1.51 -0.67
CA PRO A 261 7.31 -2.61 -0.95
C PRO A 261 6.54 -3.84 -1.45
N VAL A 262 6.79 -4.21 -2.71
CA VAL A 262 6.23 -5.43 -3.32
C VAL A 262 7.33 -6.49 -3.36
N ILE A 263 7.06 -7.65 -2.77
CA ILE A 263 7.96 -8.80 -2.81
C ILE A 263 7.32 -9.86 -3.70
N VAL A 264 8.02 -10.22 -4.78
CA VAL A 264 7.55 -11.23 -5.73
C VAL A 264 8.24 -12.55 -5.40
N ILE A 265 7.44 -13.57 -5.07
CA ILE A 265 7.91 -14.91 -4.74
C ILE A 265 7.63 -15.84 -5.91
N HIS A 266 8.69 -16.44 -6.45
CA HIS A 266 8.59 -17.41 -7.53
C HIS A 266 8.59 -18.83 -7.01
N GLY A 267 7.78 -19.69 -7.63
CA GLY A 267 7.78 -21.09 -7.28
C GLY A 267 6.79 -21.96 -8.04
N ASN A 268 6.64 -23.19 -7.56
CA ASN A 268 5.68 -24.14 -8.08
C ASN A 268 4.44 -24.15 -7.16
N GLN A 269 3.26 -23.97 -7.74
CA GLN A 269 1.97 -23.94 -7.02
C GLN A 269 1.89 -22.84 -5.95
N VAL A 270 2.66 -21.77 -6.11
CA VAL A 270 2.69 -20.64 -5.17
C VAL A 270 1.41 -19.80 -5.22
N GLU A 271 0.73 -19.77 -6.36
CA GLU A 271 -0.55 -19.08 -6.55
C GLU A 271 -1.68 -19.74 -5.76
N ASP A 272 -1.63 -21.06 -5.58
CA ASP A 272 -2.62 -21.84 -4.84
C ASP A 272 -2.49 -21.69 -3.30
N LEU A 273 -1.49 -20.96 -2.80
CA LEU A 273 -1.27 -20.81 -1.36
C LEU A 273 -2.50 -20.22 -0.65
N PRO A 274 -2.94 -20.79 0.49
CA PRO A 274 -4.01 -20.22 1.30
C PRO A 274 -3.66 -18.82 1.81
N ASP A 275 -4.67 -17.95 1.94
CA ASP A 275 -4.47 -16.58 2.42
C ASP A 275 -3.85 -16.49 3.82
N SER A 276 -4.11 -17.49 4.67
CA SER A 276 -3.47 -17.61 5.99
C SER A 276 -1.94 -17.71 5.87
N TYR A 277 -1.44 -18.51 4.92
CA TYR A 277 -0.01 -18.65 4.68
C TYR A 277 0.58 -17.41 3.99
N LYS A 278 -0.18 -16.76 3.10
CA LYS A 278 0.22 -15.48 2.50
C LYS A 278 0.39 -14.39 3.57
N ARG A 279 -0.56 -14.29 4.52
CA ARG A 279 -0.48 -13.38 5.69
C ARG A 279 0.68 -13.73 6.62
N TYR A 280 0.94 -15.02 6.83
CA TYR A 280 2.11 -15.47 7.59
C TYR A 280 3.41 -14.95 6.97
N LEU A 281 3.62 -15.18 5.67
CA LEU A 281 4.80 -14.69 4.95
C LEU A 281 4.91 -13.17 5.03
N MET A 282 3.81 -12.45 4.78
CA MET A 282 3.76 -10.98 4.86
C MET A 282 4.22 -10.47 6.23
N ASN A 283 3.69 -11.04 7.31
CA ASN A 283 4.08 -10.69 8.66
C ASN A 283 5.54 -11.07 8.98
N TYR A 284 6.02 -12.19 8.44
CA TYR A 284 7.40 -12.64 8.63
C TYR A 284 8.39 -11.67 7.97
N TYR A 285 8.15 -11.33 6.70
CA TYR A 285 8.95 -10.34 5.98
C TYR A 285 8.93 -8.99 6.69
N ARG A 286 7.76 -8.53 7.12
CA ARG A 286 7.63 -7.27 7.84
C ARG A 286 8.50 -7.22 9.10
N LYS A 287 8.44 -8.27 9.93
CA LYS A 287 9.24 -8.38 11.15
C LYS A 287 10.74 -8.46 10.85
N ALA A 288 11.14 -9.30 9.88
CA ALA A 288 12.53 -9.49 9.51
C ALA A 288 13.16 -8.22 8.92
N LEU A 289 12.41 -7.50 8.10
CA LEU A 289 12.85 -6.26 7.45
C LEU A 289 12.70 -5.01 8.35
N LYS A 290 12.04 -5.14 9.52
CA LYS A 290 11.71 -4.03 10.44
C LYS A 290 11.00 -2.88 9.74
N VAL A 291 10.04 -3.23 8.88
CA VAL A 291 9.28 -2.25 8.09
C VAL A 291 8.24 -1.57 8.98
N MET A 292 8.34 -0.25 9.10
CA MET A 292 7.42 0.59 9.88
C MET A 292 6.66 1.52 8.95
N GLY A 293 5.40 1.79 9.28
CA GLY A 293 4.55 2.76 8.60
C GLY A 293 4.07 2.36 7.20
N THR A 294 4.47 1.22 6.64
CA THR A 294 4.04 0.82 5.29
C THR A 294 3.63 -0.66 5.23
N PRO A 295 2.54 -1.00 4.51
CA PRO A 295 2.18 -2.40 4.29
C PRO A 295 3.14 -3.05 3.29
N ILE A 296 3.43 -4.34 3.48
CA ILE A 296 4.17 -5.15 2.50
C ILE A 296 3.17 -5.89 1.63
N LYS A 297 3.31 -5.80 0.31
CA LYS A 297 2.56 -6.63 -0.63
C LYS A 297 3.42 -7.82 -1.05
N ILE A 298 2.83 -9.01 -1.07
CA ILE A 298 3.48 -10.21 -1.59
C ILE A 298 2.70 -10.69 -2.80
N GLU A 299 3.40 -10.80 -3.91
CA GLU A 299 2.90 -11.39 -5.14
C GLU A 299 3.53 -12.76 -5.35
N PHE A 300 2.75 -13.68 -5.90
CA PHE A 300 3.21 -15.04 -6.18
C PHE A 300 3.17 -15.25 -7.67
N LYS A 301 4.32 -15.57 -8.26
CA LYS A 301 4.42 -15.89 -9.69
C LYS A 301 4.71 -17.39 -9.84
N GLY A 302 3.75 -18.12 -10.38
CA GLY A 302 3.95 -19.51 -10.78
C GLY A 302 4.94 -19.59 -11.94
N GLY A 303 5.76 -20.64 -11.97
CA GLY A 303 6.43 -21.00 -13.22
C GLY A 303 5.38 -21.42 -14.25
N SER A 304 5.39 -20.81 -15.43
CA SER A 304 4.60 -21.31 -16.57
C SER A 304 4.98 -22.78 -16.77
N ASN A 305 3.98 -23.67 -16.73
CA ASN A 305 4.25 -25.09 -16.92
C ASN A 305 4.59 -25.29 -18.40
N PRO A 306 5.84 -25.64 -18.79
CA PRO A 306 6.23 -25.74 -20.21
C PRO A 306 5.52 -26.89 -20.95
N PHE A 307 4.72 -27.67 -20.23
CA PHE A 307 3.94 -28.80 -20.71
C PHE A 307 2.43 -28.53 -20.71
N GLU A 308 1.99 -27.32 -20.35
CA GLU A 308 0.59 -26.93 -20.44
C GLU A 308 0.14 -26.95 -21.90
N GLY A 309 -0.88 -27.77 -22.21
CA GLY A 309 -1.33 -28.04 -23.58
C GLY A 309 -0.63 -29.20 -24.31
N LYS A 310 0.50 -29.73 -23.82
CA LYS A 310 1.12 -30.94 -24.39
C LYS A 310 0.43 -32.18 -23.83
N LYS A 311 -0.34 -32.90 -24.66
CA LYS A 311 -0.82 -34.25 -24.31
C LYS A 311 0.37 -35.11 -23.93
N ASN A 312 0.40 -35.60 -22.70
CA ASN A 312 1.43 -36.49 -22.20
C ASN A 312 1.38 -37.79 -23.04
N THR A 313 2.18 -37.86 -24.11
CA THR A 313 2.27 -39.06 -24.93
C THR A 313 2.95 -40.12 -24.09
N LEU A 314 2.20 -41.17 -23.74
CA LEU A 314 2.74 -42.28 -22.97
C LEU A 314 4.05 -42.74 -23.61
N SER A 315 5.13 -42.79 -22.83
CA SER A 315 6.39 -43.38 -23.26
C SER A 315 6.15 -44.81 -23.77
N ILE A 316 6.98 -45.31 -24.70
CA ILE A 316 6.90 -46.69 -25.22
C ILE A 316 6.86 -47.70 -24.06
N SER A 317 7.58 -47.42 -22.96
CA SER A 317 7.55 -48.23 -21.74
C SER A 317 6.18 -48.20 -21.05
N GLN A 318 5.59 -47.02 -20.88
CA GLN A 318 4.27 -46.84 -20.27
C GLN A 318 3.15 -47.43 -21.13
N GLN A 319 3.27 -47.36 -22.46
CA GLN A 319 2.34 -48.02 -23.39
C GLN A 319 2.41 -49.54 -23.27
N ARG A 320 3.61 -50.12 -23.17
CA ARG A 320 3.82 -51.57 -22.95
C ARG A 320 3.26 -52.00 -21.60
N GLN A 321 3.46 -51.22 -20.54
CA GLN A 321 2.94 -51.51 -19.21
C GLN A 321 1.41 -51.46 -19.17
N ARG A 322 0.80 -50.44 -19.80
CA ARG A 322 -0.66 -50.34 -19.94
C ARG A 322 -1.24 -51.51 -20.76
N LYS A 323 -0.59 -51.91 -21.87
CA LYS A 323 -1.00 -53.09 -22.65
C LYS A 323 -0.94 -54.38 -21.84
N ARG A 324 0.12 -54.59 -21.04
CA ARG A 324 0.24 -55.75 -20.15
C ARG A 324 -0.86 -55.79 -19.09
N MET A 325 -1.12 -54.65 -18.44
CA MET A 325 -2.18 -54.53 -17.43
C MET A 325 -3.58 -54.79 -18.02
N MET A 326 -3.86 -54.26 -19.20
CA MET A 326 -5.13 -54.49 -19.90
C MET A 326 -5.27 -55.95 -20.37
N SER A 327 -4.19 -56.60 -20.80
CA SER A 327 -4.21 -58.03 -21.17
C SER A 327 -4.45 -58.96 -19.98
N MET A 328 -4.03 -58.57 -18.77
CA MET A 328 -4.33 -59.33 -17.56
C MET A 328 -5.80 -59.18 -17.14
N HIS A 329 -6.37 -57.99 -17.28
CA HIS A 329 -7.79 -57.75 -16.97
C HIS A 329 -8.74 -58.47 -17.94
N LYS A 330 -8.32 -58.70 -19.19
CA LYS A 330 -9.13 -59.40 -20.20
C LYS A 330 -9.09 -60.94 -20.08
N LYS A 331 -8.29 -61.47 -19.15
CA LYS A 331 -8.12 -62.90 -18.86
C LYS A 331 -8.74 -63.35 -17.54
N LYS A 332 -9.48 -62.46 -16.86
CA LYS A 332 -10.41 -62.80 -15.77
C LYS A 332 -11.83 -62.71 -16.31
#